data_AF-A0A523WPZ6-F1
#
_entry.id   AF-A0A523WPZ6-F1
#
_cell.length_a   1.000
_cell.length_b   1.000
_cell.length_c   1.000
_cell.angle_alpha   90.00
_cell.angle_beta   90.00
_cell.angle_gamma   90.00
#
_symmetry.space_group_name_H-M   'P 1'
#
loop_
_entity.id
_entity.type
_entity.pdbx_description
1 polymer ?
#
loop_
_entity_poly.entity_id
_entity_poly.type
_entity_poly.pdbx_seq_one_letter_code
_entity_poly.pdbx_strand_id
1 'polypeptide(L)'
;GFLYGENFSPGIIGFQILIWSVVIIYIRCTYEQSFLACDQERRYLFGVILGAATNIGLNIVLIPHFSLKGAAIATLTSELVFSLYMFSYFQIVRRIKMMKYLLKPFISATFMGFVLYYFRNLSLFFSISMGIIIYIIAILLLKGVTFRELIELRRQIMEKG
;
A
#
# COMPACT_ATOMS: atom_id res chain seq x y z
N GLY A 1 13.31 -14.19 -16.22
CA GLY A 1 13.49 -13.31 -15.05
C GLY A 1 14.59 -12.31 -15.31
N PHE A 2 14.27 -11.03 -15.46
CA PHE A 2 15.26 -9.97 -15.77
C PHE A 2 16.13 -9.58 -14.58
N LEU A 3 15.57 -9.54 -13.35
CA LEU A 3 16.30 -9.11 -12.15
C LEU A 3 17.04 -10.28 -11.46
N TYR A 4 16.33 -11.38 -11.17
CA TYR A 4 16.84 -12.48 -10.36
C TYR A 4 17.00 -13.81 -11.12
N GLY A 5 16.76 -13.83 -12.44
CA GLY A 5 16.81 -15.07 -13.23
C GLY A 5 15.59 -15.99 -13.05
N GLU A 6 15.64 -17.20 -13.62
CA GLU A 6 14.52 -18.17 -13.58
C GLU A 6 14.47 -18.96 -12.26
N ASN A 7 15.60 -19.11 -11.57
CA ASN A 7 15.70 -19.82 -10.29
C ASN A 7 14.85 -19.15 -9.17
N PHE A 8 14.45 -17.89 -9.35
CA PHE A 8 13.59 -17.15 -8.42
C PHE A 8 12.10 -17.15 -8.81
N SER A 9 11.71 -17.96 -9.80
CA SER A 9 10.30 -18.14 -10.20
C SER A 9 9.36 -18.47 -9.01
N PRO A 10 9.77 -19.29 -8.01
CA PRO A 10 8.93 -19.53 -6.82
C PRO A 10 8.62 -18.27 -5.99
N GLY A 11 9.46 -17.22 -6.08
CA GLY A 11 9.27 -15.95 -5.38
C GLY A 11 8.10 -15.11 -5.92
N ILE A 12 7.68 -15.33 -7.17
CA ILE A 12 6.62 -14.57 -7.85
C ILE A 12 5.32 -14.61 -7.04
N ILE A 13 4.95 -15.80 -6.55
CA ILE A 13 3.73 -15.99 -5.76
C ILE A 13 3.80 -15.20 -4.45
N GLY A 14 4.97 -15.18 -3.79
CA GLY A 14 5.18 -14.38 -2.59
C GLY A 14 4.98 -12.88 -2.85
N PHE A 15 5.58 -12.36 -3.91
CA PHE A 15 5.40 -10.96 -4.31
C PHE A 15 3.95 -10.61 -4.63
N GLN A 16 3.23 -11.49 -5.34
CA GLN A 16 1.80 -11.30 -5.66
C GLN A 16 0.91 -11.24 -4.41
N ILE A 17 1.29 -11.92 -3.33
CA ILE A 17 0.57 -11.86 -2.05
C ILE A 17 0.97 -10.59 -1.29
N LEU A 18 2.26 -10.30 -1.19
CA LEU A 18 2.79 -9.16 -0.42
C LEU A 18 2.40 -7.80 -1.01
N ILE A 19 2.09 -7.72 -2.31
CA ILE A 19 1.63 -6.45 -2.92
C ILE A 19 0.35 -5.94 -2.24
N TRP A 20 -0.50 -6.83 -1.73
CA TRP A 20 -1.72 -6.45 -1.00
C TRP A 20 -1.41 -5.87 0.39
N SER A 21 -0.33 -6.33 1.04
CA SER A 21 0.12 -5.79 2.32
C SER A 21 0.47 -4.31 2.20
N VAL A 22 1.05 -3.89 1.06
CA VAL A 22 1.38 -2.48 0.80
C VAL A 22 0.13 -1.60 0.90
N VAL A 23 -0.98 -2.01 0.28
CA VAL A 23 -2.25 -1.25 0.33
C VAL A 23 -2.74 -1.10 1.77
N ILE A 24 -2.69 -2.18 2.54
CA ILE A 24 -3.13 -2.20 3.94
C ILE A 24 -2.25 -1.32 4.82
N ILE A 25 -0.92 -1.38 4.63
CA ILE A 25 0.07 -0.57 5.35
C ILE A 25 -0.18 0.91 5.11
N TYR A 26 -0.36 1.34 3.85
CA TYR A 26 -0.60 2.76 3.55
C TYR A 26 -1.89 3.30 4.18
N ILE A 27 -2.96 2.49 4.17
CA ILE A 27 -4.19 2.84 4.88
C ILE A 27 -3.94 2.94 6.39
N ARG A 28 -3.21 1.97 6.96
CA ARG A 28 -2.86 1.95 8.38
C ARG A 28 -2.00 3.14 8.79
N CYS A 29 -1.01 3.53 7.99
CA CYS A 29 -0.11 4.64 8.30
C CYS A 29 -0.86 5.96 8.53
N THR A 30 -2.00 6.17 7.85
CA THR A 30 -2.86 7.34 8.09
C THR A 30 -3.41 7.35 9.52
N TYR A 31 -3.83 6.20 10.02
CA TYR A 31 -4.32 6.05 11.40
C TYR A 31 -3.17 6.12 12.40
N GLU A 32 -2.06 5.43 12.14
CA GLU A 32 -0.86 5.44 12.97
C GLU A 32 -0.40 6.85 13.32
N GLN A 33 -0.26 7.72 12.31
CA GLN A 33 0.13 9.12 12.53
C GLN A 33 -0.87 9.88 13.41
N SER A 34 -2.17 9.55 13.30
CA SER A 34 -3.20 10.15 14.15
C SER A 34 -3.11 9.69 15.61
N PHE A 35 -2.79 8.42 15.85
CA PHE A 35 -2.60 7.89 17.21
C PHE A 35 -1.37 8.49 17.89
N LEU A 36 -0.25 8.59 17.15
CA LEU A 36 0.98 9.22 17.64
C LEU A 36 0.75 10.71 17.95
N ALA A 37 0.04 11.43 17.08
CA ALA A 37 -0.27 12.85 17.28
C ALA A 37 -1.26 13.12 18.44
N CYS A 38 -1.98 12.11 18.93
CA CYS A 38 -2.94 12.24 20.04
C CYS A 38 -2.43 11.58 21.34
N ASP A 39 -1.13 11.34 21.45
CA ASP A 39 -0.49 10.70 22.62
C ASP A 39 -1.07 9.31 22.96
N GLN A 40 -1.62 8.61 21.96
CA GLN A 40 -2.22 7.27 22.12
C GLN A 40 -1.21 6.15 21.80
N GLU A 41 0.07 6.37 22.05
CA GLU A 41 1.18 5.45 21.73
C GLU A 41 0.97 4.05 22.34
N ARG A 42 0.42 3.97 23.56
CA ARG A 42 0.14 2.68 24.21
C ARG A 42 -0.83 1.81 23.41
N ARG A 43 -1.87 2.43 22.83
CA ARG A 43 -2.83 1.71 21.96
C ARG A 43 -2.17 1.31 20.66
N TYR A 44 -1.31 2.17 20.13
CA TYR A 44 -0.51 1.84 18.96
C TYR A 44 0.38 0.61 19.18
N LEU A 45 1.17 0.61 20.26
CA LEU A 45 2.05 -0.49 20.63
C LEU A 45 1.29 -1.78 20.85
N PHE A 46 0.09 -1.73 21.45
CA PHE A 46 -0.75 -2.92 21.59
C PHE A 46 -1.14 -3.52 20.24
N GLY A 47 -1.50 -2.67 19.26
CA GLY A 47 -1.77 -3.11 17.89
C GLY A 47 -0.54 -3.73 17.21
N VAL A 48 0.64 -3.13 17.41
CA VAL A 48 1.92 -3.67 16.91
C VAL A 48 2.20 -5.05 17.49
N ILE A 49 2.03 -5.22 18.81
CA ILE A 49 2.22 -6.50 19.50
C ILE A 49 1.24 -7.54 18.96
N LEU A 50 -0.03 -7.17 18.77
CA LEU A 50 -1.04 -8.08 18.22
C LEU A 50 -0.68 -8.54 16.80
N GLY A 51 -0.22 -7.61 15.95
CA GLY A 51 0.27 -7.90 14.61
C GLY A 51 1.49 -8.83 14.63
N ALA A 52 2.48 -8.53 15.46
CA ALA A 52 3.70 -9.33 15.59
C ALA A 52 3.41 -10.75 16.11
N ALA A 53 2.56 -10.88 17.14
CA ALA A 53 2.15 -12.17 17.67
C ALA A 53 1.41 -13.00 16.61
N THR A 54 0.52 -12.38 15.84
CA THR A 54 -0.16 -13.02 14.70
C THR A 54 0.83 -13.45 13.64
N ASN A 55 1.80 -12.60 13.29
CA ASN A 55 2.81 -12.90 12.26
C ASN A 55 3.68 -14.09 12.67
N ILE A 56 4.21 -14.08 13.90
CA ILE A 56 5.05 -15.16 14.43
C ILE A 56 4.25 -16.46 14.52
N GLY A 57 3.05 -16.42 15.11
CA GLY A 57 2.18 -17.59 15.24
C GLY A 57 1.83 -18.21 13.88
N LEU A 58 1.44 -17.39 12.91
CA LEU A 58 1.14 -17.86 11.56
C LEU A 58 2.38 -18.33 10.82
N ASN A 59 3.54 -17.70 11.01
CA ASN A 59 4.79 -18.16 10.39
C ASN A 59 5.16 -19.56 10.88
N ILE A 60 5.07 -19.82 12.19
CA ILE A 60 5.37 -21.14 12.77
C ILE A 60 4.45 -22.22 12.18
N VAL A 61 3.17 -21.90 11.95
CA VAL A 61 2.19 -22.86 11.42
C VAL A 61 2.27 -22.99 9.89
N LEU A 62 2.40 -21.89 9.15
CA LEU A 62 2.26 -21.88 7.69
C LEU A 62 3.57 -22.15 6.94
N ILE A 63 4.73 -21.77 7.48
CA ILE A 63 6.01 -21.97 6.78
C ILE A 63 6.32 -23.47 6.58
N PRO A 64 6.10 -24.38 7.56
CA PRO A 64 6.36 -25.81 7.34
C PRO A 64 5.53 -26.43 6.21
N HIS A 65 4.32 -25.91 5.96
CA HIS A 65 3.40 -26.45 4.96
C HIS A 65 3.45 -25.71 3.60
N PHE A 66 3.77 -24.41 3.60
CA PHE A 66 3.65 -23.55 2.43
C PHE A 66 4.93 -22.74 2.13
N SER A 67 6.01 -22.92 2.89
CA SER A 67 7.30 -22.26 2.73
C SER A 67 7.14 -20.73 2.51
N LEU A 68 7.66 -20.19 1.41
CA LEU A 68 7.61 -18.77 1.07
C LEU A 68 6.18 -18.22 0.92
N LYS A 69 5.26 -19.02 0.39
CA LYS A 69 3.84 -18.63 0.29
C LYS A 69 3.23 -18.49 1.69
N GLY A 70 3.60 -19.39 2.61
CA GLY A 70 3.17 -19.34 4.00
C GLY A 70 3.61 -18.04 4.70
N ALA A 71 4.88 -17.66 4.54
CA ALA A 71 5.41 -16.42 5.09
C ALA A 71 4.71 -15.16 4.52
N ALA A 72 4.42 -15.16 3.22
CA ALA A 72 3.70 -14.06 2.58
C ALA A 72 2.27 -13.92 3.11
N ILE A 73 1.55 -15.03 3.28
CA ILE A 73 0.19 -15.06 3.85
C ILE A 73 0.22 -14.59 5.31
N ALA A 74 1.15 -15.11 6.12
CA ALA A 74 1.31 -14.70 7.51
C ALA A 74 1.51 -13.19 7.64
N THR A 75 2.33 -12.60 6.77
CA THR A 75 2.57 -11.15 6.71
C THR A 75 1.31 -10.38 6.33
N LEU A 76 0.62 -10.78 5.26
CA LEU A 76 -0.62 -10.14 4.85
C LEU A 76 -1.68 -10.20 5.95
N THR A 77 -1.84 -11.35 6.60
CA THR A 77 -2.82 -11.53 7.66
C THR A 77 -2.46 -10.74 8.92
N SER A 78 -1.19 -10.69 9.34
CA SER A 78 -0.78 -9.86 10.48
C SER A 78 -1.01 -8.37 10.23
N GLU A 79 -0.74 -7.92 9.00
CA GLU A 79 -0.98 -6.54 8.56
C GLU A 79 -2.47 -6.21 8.60
N LEU A 80 -3.33 -7.13 8.14
CA LEU A 80 -4.79 -7.01 8.24
C LEU A 80 -5.26 -6.94 9.68
N VAL A 81 -4.79 -7.84 10.56
CA VAL A 81 -5.19 -7.85 11.99
C VAL A 81 -4.82 -6.53 12.66
N PHE A 82 -3.59 -6.05 12.45
CA PHE A 82 -3.17 -4.78 13.01
C PHE A 82 -3.97 -3.60 12.43
N SER A 83 -4.21 -3.57 11.13
CA SER A 83 -5.00 -2.51 10.49
C SER A 83 -6.47 -2.51 10.94
N LEU A 84 -7.09 -3.68 11.09
CA LEU A 84 -8.47 -3.82 11.60
C LEU A 84 -8.59 -3.39 13.06
N TYR A 85 -7.62 -3.76 13.90
CA TYR A 85 -7.52 -3.24 15.26
C TYR A 85 -7.51 -1.71 15.25
N MET A 86 -6.60 -1.10 14.49
CA MET A 86 -6.52 0.37 14.38
C MET A 86 -7.81 1.01 13.88
N PHE A 87 -8.42 0.45 12.86
CA PHE A 87 -9.65 0.95 12.28
C PHE A 87 -10.82 0.94 13.28
N SER A 88 -10.94 -0.14 14.08
CA SER A 88 -12.01 -0.26 15.07
C SER A 88 -11.96 0.84 16.13
N TYR A 89 -10.75 1.23 16.58
CA TYR A 89 -10.58 2.34 17.52
C TYR A 89 -10.72 3.70 16.84
N PHE A 90 -10.31 3.84 15.58
CA PHE A 90 -10.39 5.11 14.86
C PHE A 90 -11.83 5.51 14.49
N GLN A 91 -12.69 4.54 14.18
CA GLN A 91 -14.12 4.76 13.93
C GLN A 91 -14.84 5.46 15.10
N ILE A 92 -14.33 5.30 16.32
CA ILE A 92 -14.84 5.94 17.53
C ILE A 92 -14.50 7.45 17.56
N VAL A 93 -13.43 7.87 16.88
CA VAL A 93 -12.89 9.23 16.94
C VAL A 93 -13.39 10.12 15.79
N ARG A 94 -13.55 9.61 14.57
CA ARG A 94 -14.09 10.40 13.43
C ARG A 94 -14.49 9.56 12.21
N ARG A 95 -15.64 9.85 11.60
CA ARG A 95 -16.00 9.36 10.25
C ARG A 95 -15.32 10.22 9.18
N ILE A 96 -14.20 9.75 8.63
CA ILE A 96 -13.58 10.38 7.45
C ILE A 96 -14.29 9.87 6.19
N LYS A 97 -14.67 10.78 5.28
CA LYS A 97 -15.18 10.43 3.94
C LYS A 97 -14.01 10.04 3.00
N MET A 98 -13.21 9.03 3.38
CA MET A 98 -12.04 8.57 2.61
C MET A 98 -12.41 8.14 1.18
N MET A 99 -13.59 7.55 1.01
CA MET A 99 -13.97 6.95 -0.26
C MET A 99 -14.03 7.95 -1.42
N LYS A 100 -14.35 9.23 -1.13
CA LYS A 100 -14.33 10.30 -2.14
C LYS A 100 -12.91 10.61 -2.63
N TYR A 101 -11.91 10.50 -1.75
CA TYR A 101 -10.52 10.79 -2.08
C TYR A 101 -9.80 9.59 -2.70
N LEU A 102 -10.24 8.36 -2.40
CA LEU A 102 -9.67 7.13 -2.96
C LEU A 102 -10.17 6.81 -4.37
N LEU A 103 -11.39 7.24 -4.71
CA LEU A 103 -12.02 6.87 -5.97
C LEU A 103 -11.23 7.35 -7.21
N LYS A 104 -10.76 8.61 -7.21
CA LYS A 104 -10.04 9.16 -8.37
C LYS A 104 -8.67 8.50 -8.58
N PRO A 105 -7.78 8.39 -7.56
CA PRO A 105 -6.53 7.63 -7.70
C PRO A 105 -6.77 6.17 -8.08
N PHE A 106 -7.83 5.54 -7.56
CA PHE A 106 -8.18 4.17 -7.92
C PHE A 106 -8.52 4.04 -9.41
N ILE A 107 -9.38 4.92 -9.95
CA ILE A 107 -9.70 4.92 -11.38
C ILE A 107 -8.44 5.17 -12.23
N SER A 108 -7.57 6.11 -11.84
CA SER A 108 -6.29 6.35 -12.53
C SER A 108 -5.39 5.11 -12.53
N ALA A 109 -5.28 4.43 -11.39
CA ALA A 109 -4.48 3.22 -11.24
C ALA A 109 -5.05 2.05 -12.05
N THR A 110 -6.38 1.87 -12.06
CA THR A 110 -7.05 0.85 -12.88
C THR A 110 -6.84 1.12 -14.36
N PHE A 111 -6.97 2.37 -14.81
CA PHE A 111 -6.73 2.74 -16.20
C PHE A 111 -5.28 2.49 -16.61
N MET A 112 -4.30 2.92 -15.80
CA MET A 112 -2.89 2.61 -16.01
C MET A 112 -2.66 1.10 -16.09
N GLY A 113 -3.20 0.32 -15.16
CA GLY A 113 -3.07 -1.14 -15.14
C GLY A 113 -3.63 -1.81 -16.40
N PHE A 114 -4.78 -1.33 -16.90
CA PHE A 114 -5.36 -1.82 -18.14
C PHE A 114 -4.45 -1.56 -19.35
N VAL A 115 -3.89 -0.35 -19.46
CA VAL A 115 -2.98 -0.02 -20.55
C VAL A 115 -1.69 -0.84 -20.47
N LEU A 116 -1.08 -0.97 -19.29
CA LEU A 116 0.13 -1.79 -19.11
C LEU A 116 -0.13 -3.28 -19.42
N TYR A 117 -1.32 -3.79 -19.10
CA TYR A 117 -1.71 -5.16 -19.46
C TYR A 117 -1.75 -5.37 -20.97
N TYR A 118 -2.27 -4.39 -21.72
CA TYR A 118 -2.30 -4.44 -23.18
C TYR A 118 -0.89 -4.39 -23.80
N PHE A 119 0.00 -3.56 -23.25
CA PHE A 119 1.38 -3.38 -23.72
C PHE A 119 2.42 -4.21 -22.93
N ARG A 120 2.03 -5.36 -22.36
CA ARG A 120 2.87 -6.18 -21.48
C ARG A 120 4.13 -6.78 -22.13
N ASN A 121 4.22 -6.77 -23.45
CA ASN A 121 5.35 -7.34 -24.20
C ASN A 121 6.51 -6.34 -24.40
N LEU A 122 6.37 -5.10 -23.92
CA LEU A 122 7.44 -4.10 -23.94
C LEU A 122 8.52 -4.43 -22.90
N SER A 123 9.72 -3.85 -23.06
CA SER A 123 10.77 -4.00 -22.05
C SER A 123 10.33 -3.35 -20.74
N LEU A 124 10.81 -3.90 -19.61
CA LEU A 124 10.43 -3.47 -18.26
C LEU A 124 10.63 -1.97 -18.03
N PHE A 125 11.71 -1.38 -18.56
CA PHE A 125 11.98 0.06 -18.45
C PHE A 125 10.95 0.92 -19.20
N PHE A 126 10.50 0.46 -20.36
CA PHE A 126 9.44 1.13 -21.12
C PHE A 126 8.10 1.02 -20.40
N SER A 127 7.75 -0.15 -19.86
CA SER A 127 6.53 -0.33 -19.08
C SER A 127 6.48 0.57 -17.83
N ILE A 128 7.59 0.72 -17.11
CA ILE A 128 7.66 1.62 -15.93
C ILE A 128 7.46 3.08 -16.35
N SER A 129 8.22 3.54 -17.35
CA SER A 129 8.15 4.93 -17.83
C SER A 129 6.74 5.26 -18.34
N MET A 130 6.16 4.36 -19.12
CA MET A 130 4.80 4.49 -19.65
C MET A 130 3.76 4.50 -18.53
N GLY A 131 3.89 3.62 -17.52
CA GLY A 131 2.99 3.58 -16.36
C GLY A 131 2.98 4.89 -15.59
N ILE A 132 4.15 5.45 -15.30
CA ILE A 132 4.30 6.75 -14.62
C ILE A 132 3.57 7.85 -15.40
N ILE A 133 3.83 7.95 -16.71
CA ILE A 133 3.24 8.97 -17.57
C ILE A 133 1.71 8.83 -17.60
N ILE A 134 1.20 7.62 -17.80
CA ILE A 134 -0.25 7.37 -17.87
C ILE A 134 -0.93 7.70 -16.54
N TYR A 135 -0.34 7.28 -15.42
CA TYR A 135 -0.91 7.57 -14.10
C TYR A 135 -1.01 9.08 -13.85
N ILE A 136 0.08 9.83 -14.12
CA ILE A 136 0.11 11.29 -13.95
C ILE A 136 -0.93 11.96 -14.84
N ILE A 137 -1.01 11.58 -16.12
CA ILE A 137 -2.00 12.15 -17.04
C ILE A 137 -3.42 11.82 -16.55
N ALA A 138 -3.70 10.57 -16.21
CA ALA A 138 -5.03 10.15 -15.77
C ALA A 138 -5.47 10.86 -14.49
N ILE A 139 -4.59 11.03 -13.50
CA ILE A 139 -4.95 11.68 -12.23
C ILE A 139 -5.15 13.18 -12.39
N LEU A 140 -4.40 13.84 -13.29
CA LEU A 140 -4.59 15.24 -13.63
C LEU A 140 -5.90 15.46 -14.41
N LEU A 141 -6.22 14.60 -15.37
CA LEU A 141 -7.47 14.66 -16.15
C LEU A 141 -8.70 14.45 -15.26
N LEU A 142 -8.65 13.49 -14.33
CA LEU A 142 -9.72 13.25 -13.36
C LEU A 142 -9.80 14.34 -12.27
N LYS A 143 -8.90 15.33 -12.30
CA LYS A 143 -8.72 16.35 -11.25
C LYS A 143 -8.64 15.68 -9.87
N GLY A 144 -7.94 14.55 -9.79
CA GLY A 144 -7.63 13.86 -8.54
C GLY A 144 -6.59 14.61 -7.74
N VAL A 145 -5.64 15.22 -8.47
CA VAL A 145 -4.73 16.24 -7.97
C VAL A 145 -4.84 17.42 -8.92
N THR A 146 -4.98 18.63 -8.38
CA THR A 146 -5.11 19.85 -9.19
C THR A 146 -3.75 20.51 -9.35
N PHE A 147 -3.47 21.11 -10.52
CA PHE A 147 -2.24 21.90 -10.73
C PHE A 147 -2.04 23.00 -9.67
N ARG A 148 -3.12 23.56 -9.11
CA ARG A 148 -3.05 24.53 -8.01
C ARG A 148 -2.50 23.92 -6.72
N GLU A 149 -2.87 22.69 -6.39
CA GLU A 149 -2.37 21.99 -5.21
C GLU A 149 -0.87 21.70 -5.35
N LEU A 150 -0.41 21.37 -6.55
CA LEU A 150 1.02 21.18 -6.85
C LEU A 150 1.84 22.47 -6.70
N ILE A 151 1.30 23.60 -7.18
CA ILE A 151 1.95 24.92 -7.05
C ILE A 151 2.00 25.34 -5.58
N GLU A 152 0.93 25.13 -4.83
CA GLU A 152 0.86 25.46 -3.40
C GLU A 152 1.87 24.63 -2.58
N LEU A 153 1.97 23.32 -2.86
CA LEU A 153 2.98 22.44 -2.26
C LEU A 153 4.39 22.92 -2.53
N ARG A 154 4.71 23.29 -3.78
CA ARG A 154 6.02 23.84 -4.15
C ARG A 154 6.33 25.10 -3.36
N ARG A 155 5.35 26.00 -3.19
CA ARG A 155 5.51 27.24 -2.43
C ARG A 155 5.86 26.97 -0.97
N GLN A 156 5.13 26.07 -0.31
CA GLN A 156 5.37 25.72 1.10
C GLN A 156 6.74 25.08 1.34
N ILE A 157 7.25 24.30 0.37
CA ILE A 157 8.59 23.70 0.46
C ILE A 157 9.67 24.78 0.32
N MET A 158 9.51 25.73 -0.59
CA MET A 158 10.47 26.82 -0.78
C MET A 158 10.42 27.89 0.33
N GLU A 159 9.30 28.04 1.03
CA GLU A 159 9.19 28.96 2.18
C GLU A 159 9.79 28.38 3.48
N LYS A 160 10.01 27.05 3.55
CA LYS A 160 10.56 26.36 4.73
C LYS A 160 12.04 25.97 4.62
N GLY A 161 12.65 26.13 3.45
CA GLY A 161 14.08 25.89 3.20
C GLY A 161 14.87 27.19 3.18
#